data_AF-A0A7J4CTU9-F1
#
_entry.id   AF-A0A7J4CTU9-F1
#
_cell.length_a   1.000
_cell.length_b   1.000
_cell.length_c   1.000
_cell.angle_alpha   90.00
_cell.angle_beta   90.00
_cell.angle_gamma   90.00
#
_symmetry.space_group_name_H-M   'P 1'
#
loop_
_entity.id
_entity.type
_entity.pdbx_description
1 polymer ?
#
loop_
_entity_poly.entity_id
_entity_poly.type
_entity_poly.pdbx_seq_one_letter_code
_entity_poly.pdbx_strand_id
1 'polypeptide(L)'
;MKVDNGKGTWALVLAPTLIFLALILVINSILGLGEVSNAFKRFANAFLTAYTLTAGALFGAMFFYADSRNRPLAPLFGMLAATLVGAGIIFLFLSQSNLLMEQSSSMQAQFFSNIVHLAVVFLALVTAAGLLAGITMAHITGNPPRRLPWPVDVEAEVEVVVEIDSEE
;
A
#
# COMPACT_ATOMS: atom_id res chain seq x y z
N MET A 1 30.72 -3.15 -16.57
CA MET A 1 29.78 -4.10 -15.95
C MET A 1 28.48 -4.06 -16.75
N LYS A 2 28.16 -5.12 -17.48
CA LYS A 2 27.02 -5.17 -18.40
C LYS A 2 25.77 -5.54 -17.60
N VAL A 3 24.89 -4.58 -17.33
CA VAL A 3 23.62 -4.85 -16.66
C VAL A 3 22.71 -5.53 -17.67
N ASP A 4 22.40 -6.80 -17.45
CA ASP A 4 21.42 -7.56 -18.21
C ASP A 4 20.02 -7.02 -17.88
N ASN A 5 19.62 -5.97 -18.60
CA ASN A 5 18.31 -5.35 -18.52
C ASN A 5 17.31 -6.19 -19.31
N GLY A 6 16.63 -7.12 -18.65
CA GLY A 6 15.44 -7.70 -19.27
C GLY A 6 14.76 -8.86 -18.55
N LYS A 7 15.46 -9.62 -17.71
CA LYS A 7 14.90 -10.89 -17.17
C LYS A 7 14.85 -11.01 -15.64
N GLY A 8 15.38 -10.03 -14.89
CA GLY A 8 15.49 -10.12 -13.42
C GLY A 8 14.65 -9.14 -12.59
N THR A 9 14.07 -8.08 -13.19
CA THR A 9 13.46 -6.98 -12.43
C THR A 9 12.17 -7.39 -11.70
N TRP A 10 11.35 -8.25 -12.32
CA TRP A 10 10.12 -8.75 -11.72
C TRP A 10 10.41 -9.73 -10.57
N ALA A 11 11.50 -10.49 -10.67
CA ALA A 11 11.94 -11.37 -9.59
C ALA A 11 12.39 -10.59 -8.35
N LEU A 12 12.98 -9.40 -8.52
CA LEU A 12 13.36 -8.54 -7.39
C LEU A 12 12.16 -7.98 -6.62
N VAL A 13 10.98 -7.91 -7.24
CA VAL A 13 9.73 -7.51 -6.57
C VAL A 13 8.99 -8.73 -6.03
N LEU A 14 8.83 -9.77 -6.85
CA LEU A 14 8.04 -10.96 -6.49
C LEU A 14 8.74 -11.85 -5.46
N ALA A 15 10.07 -12.02 -5.54
CA ALA A 15 10.81 -12.87 -4.62
C ALA A 15 10.64 -12.44 -3.16
N PRO A 16 10.89 -11.17 -2.77
CA PRO A 16 10.69 -10.76 -1.39
C PRO A 16 9.23 -10.88 -0.94
N THR A 17 8.25 -10.60 -1.80
CA THR A 17 6.83 -10.79 -1.47
C THR A 17 6.48 -12.25 -1.21
N LEU A 18 6.93 -13.17 -2.07
CA LEU A 18 6.68 -14.60 -1.91
C LEU A 18 7.42 -15.20 -0.72
N ILE A 19 8.65 -14.74 -0.44
CA ILE A 19 9.41 -15.13 0.75
C ILE A 19 8.66 -14.71 2.01
N PHE A 20 8.16 -13.48 2.06
CA PHE A 20 7.41 -12.98 3.20
C PHE A 20 6.08 -13.75 3.41
N LEU A 21 5.37 -14.06 2.31
CA LEU A 21 4.19 -14.91 2.35
C LEU A 21 4.50 -16.32 2.88
N ALA A 22 5.54 -16.96 2.35
CA ALA A 22 5.96 -18.29 2.76
C ALA A 22 6.33 -18.33 4.25
N LEU A 23 7.03 -17.30 4.75
CA LEU A 23 7.39 -17.16 6.15
C LEU A 23 6.15 -17.08 7.06
N ILE A 24 5.14 -16.29 6.67
CA ILE A 24 3.87 -16.22 7.41
C ILE A 24 3.17 -17.58 7.43
N LEU A 25 3.15 -18.31 6.30
CA LEU A 25 2.53 -19.63 6.22
C LEU A 25 3.24 -20.66 7.10
N VAL A 26 4.57 -20.65 7.13
CA VAL A 26 5.38 -21.52 8.00
C VAL A 26 5.10 -21.22 9.46
N ILE A 27 5.11 -19.95 9.87
CA ILE A 27 4.80 -19.54 11.25
C ILE A 27 3.39 -20.00 11.63
N ASN A 28 2.40 -19.79 10.75
CA ASN A 28 1.04 -20.23 10.99
C ASN A 28 0.94 -21.75 11.16
N SER A 29 1.69 -22.52 10.35
CA SER A 29 1.74 -23.98 10.44
C SER A 29 2.40 -24.47 11.72
N ILE A 30 3.44 -23.80 12.22
CA ILE A 30 4.13 -24.16 13.46
C ILE A 30 3.26 -23.84 14.68
N LEU A 31 2.59 -22.69 14.67
CA LEU A 31 1.77 -22.22 15.79
C LEU A 31 0.35 -22.81 15.78
N GLY A 32 -0.04 -23.53 14.73
CA GLY A 32 -1.35 -24.17 14.62
C GLY A 32 -2.53 -23.19 14.62
N LEU A 33 -2.33 -21.95 14.13
CA LEU A 33 -3.29 -20.86 14.30
C LEU A 33 -4.47 -20.88 13.31
N GLY A 34 -4.61 -21.90 12.45
CA GLY A 34 -5.74 -21.93 11.52
C GLY A 34 -6.00 -23.26 10.81
N GLU A 35 -7.28 -23.59 10.69
CA GLU A 35 -7.77 -24.61 9.78
C GLU A 35 -7.86 -24.04 8.35
N VAL A 36 -7.17 -24.69 7.40
CA VAL A 36 -7.16 -24.30 5.98
C VAL A 36 -8.56 -24.34 5.36
N SER A 37 -9.46 -25.19 5.88
CA SER A 37 -10.85 -25.34 5.41
C SER A 37 -11.69 -24.06 5.57
N ASN A 38 -11.45 -23.29 6.64
CA ASN A 38 -12.17 -22.05 6.93
C ASN A 38 -11.41 -20.80 6.43
N ALA A 39 -10.12 -20.94 6.11
CA ALA A 39 -9.27 -19.84 5.66
C ALA A 39 -9.80 -19.17 4.36
N PHE A 40 -10.26 -19.96 3.39
CA PHE A 40 -10.80 -19.41 2.14
C PHE A 40 -12.09 -18.60 2.37
N LYS A 41 -12.97 -19.06 3.27
CA LYS A 41 -14.20 -18.35 3.63
C LYS A 41 -13.90 -16.99 4.26
N ARG A 42 -12.99 -16.98 5.25
CA ARG A 42 -12.50 -15.75 5.90
C ARG A 42 -11.88 -14.78 4.89
N PHE A 43 -11.03 -15.30 3.99
CA PHE A 43 -10.41 -14.52 2.94
C PHE A 43 -11.43 -13.89 1.99
N ALA A 44 -12.36 -14.69 1.46
CA ALA A 44 -13.38 -14.21 0.52
C ALA A 44 -14.30 -13.15 1.17
N ASN A 45 -14.68 -13.34 2.43
CA ASN A 45 -15.49 -12.38 3.18
C ASN A 45 -14.73 -11.05 3.42
N ALA A 46 -13.48 -11.13 3.86
CA ALA A 46 -12.62 -9.96 4.06
C ALA A 46 -12.35 -9.22 2.74
N PHE A 47 -12.07 -9.97 1.67
CA PHE A 47 -11.83 -9.43 0.33
C PHE A 47 -13.06 -8.67 -0.21
N LEU A 48 -14.24 -9.26 -0.08
CA LEU A 48 -15.48 -8.66 -0.56
C LEU A 48 -15.87 -7.41 0.24
N THR A 49 -15.64 -7.45 1.56
CA THR A 49 -15.81 -6.28 2.44
C THR A 49 -14.85 -5.16 2.04
N ALA A 50 -13.57 -5.49 1.81
CA ALA A 50 -12.56 -4.54 1.37
C ALA A 50 -12.93 -3.89 0.04
N TYR A 51 -13.28 -4.70 -0.97
CA TYR A 51 -13.73 -4.23 -2.27
C TYR A 51 -14.88 -3.22 -2.14
N THR A 52 -15.91 -3.54 -1.36
CA THR A 52 -17.11 -2.71 -1.23
C THR A 52 -16.80 -1.38 -0.55
N LEU A 53 -16.01 -1.40 0.54
CA LEU A 53 -15.62 -0.19 1.26
C LEU A 53 -14.71 0.69 0.42
N THR A 54 -13.73 0.11 -0.28
CA THR A 54 -12.82 0.86 -1.14
C THR A 54 -13.57 1.46 -2.33
N ALA A 55 -14.48 0.72 -2.97
CA ALA A 55 -15.34 1.25 -4.03
C ALA A 55 -16.19 2.43 -3.54
N GLY A 56 -16.78 2.32 -2.34
CA GLY A 56 -17.54 3.40 -1.71
C GLY A 56 -16.69 4.63 -1.37
N ALA A 57 -15.47 4.41 -0.87
CA ALA A 57 -14.53 5.50 -0.59
C ALA A 57 -14.09 6.22 -1.88
N LEU A 58 -13.80 5.47 -2.94
CA LEU A 58 -13.48 6.01 -4.26
C LEU A 58 -14.67 6.77 -4.87
N PHE A 59 -15.89 6.25 -4.72
CA PHE A 59 -17.10 6.96 -5.10
C PHE A 59 -17.19 8.31 -4.37
N GLY A 60 -16.99 8.34 -3.05
CA GLY A 60 -16.96 9.58 -2.27
C GLY A 60 -15.86 10.55 -2.74
N ALA A 61 -14.64 10.06 -2.97
CA ALA A 61 -13.55 10.87 -3.48
C ALA A 61 -13.87 11.47 -4.87
N MET A 62 -14.49 10.68 -5.75
CA MET A 62 -14.93 11.16 -7.06
C MET A 62 -16.12 12.11 -6.99
N PHE A 63 -17.02 11.94 -6.02
CA PHE A 63 -18.13 12.86 -5.79
C PHE A 63 -17.60 14.28 -5.49
N PHE A 64 -16.69 14.40 -4.52
CA PHE A 64 -16.05 15.68 -4.21
C PHE A 64 -15.19 16.22 -5.36
N TYR A 65 -14.53 15.34 -6.12
CA TYR A 65 -13.72 15.74 -7.26
C TYR A 65 -14.56 16.25 -8.45
N ALA A 66 -15.70 15.61 -8.74
CA ALA A 66 -16.58 15.97 -9.84
C ALA A 66 -17.27 17.32 -9.59
N ASP A 67 -17.72 17.54 -8.36
CA ASP A 67 -18.33 18.80 -7.90
C ASP A 67 -17.35 19.98 -8.06
N SER A 68 -16.07 19.76 -7.72
CA SER A 68 -15.03 20.78 -7.85
C SER A 68 -14.66 21.17 -9.29
N ARG A 69 -14.91 20.31 -10.30
CA ARG A 69 -14.32 20.47 -11.65
C ARG A 69 -15.29 20.38 -12.84
N ASN A 70 -16.61 20.34 -12.63
CA ASN A 70 -17.61 20.19 -13.72
C ASN A 70 -17.24 19.05 -14.71
N ARG A 71 -16.73 17.94 -14.18
CA ARG A 71 -16.24 16.78 -14.97
C ARG A 71 -17.41 15.82 -15.25
N PRO A 72 -17.35 15.02 -16.34
CA PRO A 72 -18.42 14.09 -16.68
C PRO A 72 -18.71 13.13 -15.52
N LEU A 73 -19.98 12.99 -15.16
CA LEU A 73 -20.46 12.15 -14.06
C LEU A 73 -20.31 10.63 -14.31
N ALA A 74 -19.87 10.22 -15.51
CA ALA A 74 -19.78 8.81 -15.90
C ALA A 74 -18.94 7.92 -14.94
N PRO A 75 -17.77 8.35 -14.42
CA PRO A 75 -17.02 7.58 -13.42
C PRO A 75 -17.75 7.43 -12.09
N LEU A 76 -18.60 8.40 -11.73
CA LEU A 76 -19.38 8.40 -10.50
C LEU A 76 -20.42 7.27 -10.53
N PHE A 77 -21.14 7.12 -11.64
CA PHE A 77 -22.10 6.03 -11.84
C PHE A 77 -21.42 4.66 -11.87
N GLY A 78 -20.24 4.55 -12.47
CA GLY A 78 -19.45 3.31 -12.48
C GLY A 78 -19.05 2.87 -11.06
N MET A 79 -18.56 3.80 -10.24
CA MET A 79 -18.17 3.51 -8.86
C MET A 79 -19.39 3.25 -7.94
N LEU A 80 -20.50 3.96 -8.16
CA LEU A 80 -21.76 3.69 -7.47
C LEU A 80 -22.28 2.28 -7.78
N ALA A 81 -22.31 1.91 -9.06
CA ALA A 81 -22.70 0.56 -9.47
C ALA A 81 -21.76 -0.50 -8.88
N ALA A 82 -20.44 -0.28 -8.93
CA ALA A 82 -19.46 -1.18 -8.32
C ALA A 82 -19.68 -1.38 -6.81
N THR A 83 -20.00 -0.30 -6.09
CA THR A 83 -20.30 -0.32 -4.66
C THR A 83 -21.61 -1.08 -4.37
N LEU A 84 -22.67 -0.81 -5.14
CA LEU A 84 -23.96 -1.49 -5.00
C LEU A 84 -23.87 -2.99 -5.33
N VAL A 85 -23.11 -3.35 -6.37
CA VAL A 85 -22.84 -4.75 -6.70
C VAL A 85 -22.09 -5.43 -5.56
N GLY A 86 -21.05 -4.79 -5.02
CA GLY A 86 -20.33 -5.30 -3.84
C GLY A 86 -21.24 -5.53 -2.64
N ALA A 87 -22.04 -4.52 -2.29
CA ALA A 87 -23.01 -4.61 -1.19
C ALA A 87 -24.07 -5.69 -1.43
N GLY A 88 -24.57 -5.83 -2.66
CA GLY A 88 -25.53 -6.87 -3.05
C GLY A 88 -24.95 -8.28 -2.94
N ILE A 89 -23.71 -8.49 -3.38
CA ILE A 89 -23.01 -9.76 -3.24
C ILE A 89 -22.76 -10.06 -1.76
N ILE A 90 -22.36 -9.08 -0.95
CA ILE A 90 -22.21 -9.25 0.51
C ILE A 90 -23.54 -9.72 1.12
N PHE A 91 -24.64 -9.03 0.80
CA PHE A 91 -25.96 -9.39 1.32
C PHE A 91 -26.37 -10.82 0.93
N LEU A 92 -26.21 -11.18 -0.34
CA LEU A 92 -26.56 -12.51 -0.84
C LEU A 92 -25.69 -13.61 -0.19
N PHE A 93 -24.38 -13.41 -0.09
CA PHE A 93 -23.49 -14.44 0.46
C PHE A 93 -23.52 -14.52 1.98
N LEU A 94 -23.74 -13.40 2.70
CA LEU A 94 -23.98 -13.43 4.16
C LEU A 94 -25.35 -14.03 4.51
N SER A 95 -26.34 -13.92 3.62
CA SER A 95 -27.63 -14.60 3.83
C SER A 95 -27.51 -16.14 3.75
N GLN A 96 -26.46 -16.64 3.11
CA GLN A 96 -26.15 -18.06 3.06
C GLN A 96 -25.19 -18.42 4.22
N SER A 97 -25.78 -18.72 5.37
CA SER A 97 -25.11 -18.95 6.68
C SER A 97 -23.92 -19.91 6.69
N ASN A 98 -23.72 -20.71 5.64
CA ASN A 98 -22.66 -21.71 5.55
C ASN A 98 -21.57 -21.35 4.51
N LEU A 99 -21.77 -20.35 3.65
CA LEU A 99 -20.91 -20.11 2.48
C LEU A 99 -19.76 -19.15 2.76
N LEU A 100 -20.00 -18.02 3.45
CA LEU A 100 -18.95 -17.07 3.88
C LEU A 100 -18.87 -16.83 5.38
N MET A 101 -19.89 -17.27 6.13
CA MET A 101 -19.89 -17.14 7.59
C MET A 101 -19.06 -18.25 8.22
N GLU A 102 -18.13 -17.84 9.06
CA GLU A 102 -17.59 -18.70 10.11
C GLU A 102 -18.66 -18.90 11.20
N GLN A 103 -18.50 -19.90 12.08
CA GLN A 103 -19.36 -20.16 13.25
C GLN A 103 -19.36 -19.02 14.30
N SER A 104 -19.25 -17.75 13.89
CA SER A 104 -19.45 -16.62 14.78
C SER A 104 -20.95 -16.40 15.02
N SER A 105 -21.29 -15.84 16.18
CA SER A 105 -22.67 -15.71 16.65
C SER A 105 -23.52 -14.66 15.90
N SER A 106 -22.94 -13.82 15.02
CA SER A 106 -23.69 -12.77 14.30
C SER A 106 -22.98 -12.25 13.04
N MET A 107 -23.76 -11.87 12.01
CA MET A 107 -23.25 -11.23 10.79
C MET A 107 -22.56 -9.90 11.07
N GLN A 108 -23.09 -9.13 12.02
CA GLN A 108 -22.59 -7.81 12.39
C GLN A 108 -21.16 -7.91 12.96
N ALA A 109 -20.90 -8.96 13.75
CA ALA A 109 -19.59 -9.20 14.34
C ALA A 109 -18.54 -9.52 13.27
N GLN A 110 -18.89 -10.29 12.23
CA GLN A 110 -17.95 -10.61 11.14
C GLN A 110 -17.63 -9.37 10.30
N PHE A 111 -18.66 -8.60 9.95
CA PHE A 111 -18.48 -7.36 9.20
C PHE A 111 -17.59 -6.36 9.97
N PHE A 112 -17.85 -6.18 11.26
CA PHE A 112 -17.04 -5.31 12.12
C PHE A 112 -15.59 -5.79 12.24
N SER A 113 -15.37 -7.11 12.43
CA SER A 113 -14.02 -7.68 12.47
C SER A 113 -13.25 -7.46 11.17
N ASN A 114 -13.90 -7.64 10.01
CA ASN A 114 -13.29 -7.37 8.71
C ASN A 114 -12.91 -5.89 8.55
N ILE A 115 -13.75 -4.96 9.01
CA ILE A 115 -13.44 -3.52 9.02
C ILE A 115 -12.21 -3.24 9.88
N VAL A 116 -12.16 -3.77 11.10
CA VAL A 116 -11.02 -3.56 12.01
C VAL A 116 -9.73 -4.09 11.40
N HIS A 117 -9.75 -5.31 10.85
CA HIS A 117 -8.58 -5.86 10.16
C HIS A 117 -8.16 -5.01 8.96
N LEU A 118 -9.12 -4.52 8.17
CA LEU A 118 -8.84 -3.63 7.04
C LEU A 118 -8.18 -2.33 7.51
N ALA A 119 -8.67 -1.73 8.59
CA ALA A 119 -8.08 -0.51 9.16
C ALA A 119 -6.63 -0.73 9.63
N VAL A 120 -6.36 -1.86 10.29
CA VAL A 120 -5.00 -2.23 10.73
C VAL A 120 -4.07 -2.45 9.53
N VAL A 121 -4.51 -3.18 8.51
CA VAL A 121 -3.73 -3.40 7.28
C VAL A 121 -3.48 -2.08 6.54
N PHE A 122 -4.48 -1.20 6.48
CA PHE A 122 -4.33 0.13 5.87
C PHE A 122 -3.27 0.96 6.61
N LEU A 123 -3.29 0.97 7.94
CA LEU A 123 -2.29 1.67 8.74
C LEU A 123 -0.88 1.08 8.57
N ALA A 124 -0.77 -0.24 8.46
CA ALA A 124 0.48 -0.90 8.13
C ALA A 124 1.01 -0.48 6.75
N LEU A 125 0.15 -0.38 5.74
CA LEU A 125 0.51 0.09 4.40
C LEU A 125 0.99 1.55 4.40
N VAL A 126 0.30 2.44 5.12
CA VAL A 126 0.71 3.85 5.26
C VAL A 126 2.08 3.95 5.93
N THR A 127 2.32 3.16 6.97
CA THR A 127 3.61 3.12 7.67
C THR A 127 4.72 2.59 6.76
N ALA A 128 4.45 1.51 6.02
CA ALA A 128 5.40 0.96 5.05
C ALA A 128 5.73 1.97 3.94
N ALA A 129 4.74 2.70 3.42
CA ALA A 129 4.95 3.76 2.44
C ALA A 129 5.81 4.90 3.00
N GLY A 130 5.57 5.31 4.25
CA GLY A 130 6.38 6.31 4.93
C GLY A 130 7.84 5.88 5.12
N LEU A 131 8.07 4.63 5.54
CA LEU A 131 9.42 4.06 5.67
C LEU A 131 10.13 4.00 4.30
N LEU A 132 9.44 3.54 3.26
CA LEU A 132 10.00 3.46 1.92
C LEU A 132 10.38 4.85 1.38
N ALA A 133 9.53 5.86 1.61
CA ALA A 133 9.83 7.25 1.26
C ALA A 133 11.07 7.77 2.02
N GLY A 134 11.17 7.48 3.32
CA GLY A 134 12.33 7.86 4.14
C GLY A 134 13.63 7.21 3.67
N ILE A 135 13.63 5.90 3.39
CA ILE A 135 14.78 5.17 2.86
C ILE A 135 15.20 5.74 1.49
N THR A 136 14.22 6.04 0.64
CA THR A 136 14.48 6.62 -0.69
C THR A 136 15.14 8.00 -0.57
N MET A 137 14.64 8.85 0.34
CA MET A 137 15.20 10.18 0.57
C MET A 137 16.63 10.10 1.14
N ALA A 138 16.86 9.19 2.10
CA ALA A 138 18.19 8.94 2.64
C ALA A 138 19.16 8.46 1.56
N HIS A 139 18.70 7.62 0.62
CA HIS A 139 19.50 7.14 -0.49
C HIS A 139 19.85 8.23 -1.50
N ILE A 140 18.90 9.13 -1.80
CA ILE A 140 19.15 10.28 -2.70
C ILE A 140 20.14 11.27 -2.06
N THR A 141 20.00 11.53 -0.77
CA THR A 141 20.78 12.56 -0.05
C THR A 141 22.17 12.06 0.38
N GLY A 142 22.34 10.76 0.64
CA GLY A 142 23.58 10.19 1.13
C GLY A 142 24.61 9.83 0.05
N ASN A 143 24.29 9.96 -1.24
CA ASN A 143 25.23 9.65 -2.31
C ASN A 143 26.21 10.83 -2.53
N PRO A 144 27.52 10.58 -2.62
CA PRO A 144 28.49 11.64 -2.92
C PRO A 144 28.19 12.28 -4.28
N PRO A 145 28.50 13.58 -4.46
CA PRO A 145 28.21 14.29 -5.70
C PRO A 145 28.79 13.54 -6.89
N ARG A 146 27.94 13.24 -7.86
CA ARG A 146 28.33 12.51 -9.07
C ARG A 146 29.38 13.34 -9.80
N ARG A 147 30.60 12.80 -9.97
CA ARG A 147 31.65 13.47 -10.75
C ARG A 147 31.13 13.70 -12.16
N LEU A 148 31.04 14.96 -12.55
CA LEU A 148 30.61 15.33 -13.90
C LEU A 148 31.70 14.87 -14.89
N PRO A 149 31.32 14.34 -16.06
CA PRO A 149 32.28 13.86 -17.06
C PRO A 149 33.02 15.00 -17.78
N TRP A 150 32.64 16.25 -17.51
CA TRP A 150 33.38 17.44 -17.93
C TRP A 150 34.08 18.07 -16.72
N PRO A 151 35.26 18.66 -16.91
CA PRO A 151 35.90 19.45 -15.86
C PRO A 151 34.96 20.59 -15.49
N VAL A 152 34.57 20.65 -14.23
CA VAL A 152 34.04 21.86 -13.63
C VAL A 152 35.23 22.52 -12.99
N ASP A 153 35.74 23.57 -13.63
CA ASP A 153 36.69 24.48 -12.99
C ASP A 153 35.93 25.17 -11.87
N VAL A 154 36.07 24.63 -10.67
CA VAL A 154 35.62 25.32 -9.47
C VAL A 154 36.64 26.42 -9.28
N GLU A 155 36.33 27.62 -9.79
CA GLU A 155 36.96 28.84 -9.30
C GLU A 155 36.76 28.82 -7.79
N ALA A 156 37.82 28.46 -7.08
CA ALA A 156 37.86 28.56 -5.64
C ALA A 156 37.51 30.01 -5.33
N GLU A 157 36.30 30.25 -4.83
CA GLU A 157 36.01 31.47 -4.09
C GLU A 157 37.08 31.55 -3.03
N VAL A 158 38.01 32.48 -3.27
CA VAL A 158 39.09 32.83 -2.38
C VAL A 158 38.44 33.12 -1.04
N GLU A 159 38.68 32.25 -0.06
CA GLU A 159 38.46 32.53 1.34
C GLU A 159 39.32 33.76 1.65
N VAL A 160 38.71 34.94 1.59
CA VAL A 160 39.32 36.17 2.09
C VAL A 160 39.33 36.03 3.60
N VAL A 161 40.38 35.38 4.10
CA VAL A 161 40.81 35.47 5.48
C VAL A 161 41.15 36.94 5.72
N VAL A 162 40.23 37.66 6.36
CA VAL A 162 40.52 38.98 6.92
C VAL A 162 41.41 38.73 8.13
N GLU A 163 42.72 38.70 7.89
CA GLU A 163 43.74 38.77 8.93
C GLU A 163 43.71 40.20 9.46
N ILE A 164 43.06 40.37 10.62
CA ILE A 164 43.18 41.59 11.43
C ILE A 164 44.57 41.51 12.06
N ASP A 165 45.57 42.03 11.36
CA ASP A 165 46.84 42.35 11.99
C ASP A 165 46.74 43.77 12.55
N SER A 166 46.74 43.85 13.88
CA SER A 166 46.84 45.07 14.65
C SER A 166 48.30 45.51 14.66
N GLU A 167 48.64 46.55 13.88
CA GLU A 167 49.86 47.30 14.12
C GLU A 167 49.54 48.61 14.86
N GLU A 168 50.23 48.72 16.01
CA GLU A 168 50.42 49.84 16.96
C GLU A 168 49.38 50.08 18.08
#